data_AF-A0A0R3PBV2-F1
#
_entry.id   AF-A0A0R3PBV2-F1
#
_cell.length_a   1.000
_cell.length_b   1.000
_cell.length_c   1.000
_cell.angle_alpha   90.00
_cell.angle_beta   90.00
_cell.angle_gamma   90.00
#
_symmetry.space_group_name_H-M   'P 1'
#
loop_
_entity.id
_entity.type
_entity.pdbx_description
1 polymer ?
#
loop_
_entity_poly.entity_id
_entity_poly.type
_entity_poly.pdbx_seq_one_letter_code
_entity_poly.pdbx_strand_id
1 'polypeptide(L)'
;RIVESIPDNVTFHNFTFPLSTFHAWNRLIESAKRELYIAAYKSSLQGKHVLGLHSNLSHSISFKATKSMIDTIEGDTVYDALLHVGTVGGVSIKMVENFPPKDKGDNDDGIILQSFGTDCSLVFYFLYRL
;
A
#
# COMPACT_ATOMS: atom_id res chain seq x y z
N ARG A 1 2.73 -10.68 -13.14
CA ARG A 1 2.80 -9.59 -14.14
C ARG A 1 3.46 -8.41 -13.44
N ILE A 2 4.37 -7.70 -14.10
CA ILE A 2 4.97 -6.46 -13.58
C ILE A 2 4.29 -5.29 -14.30
N VAL A 3 4.02 -4.20 -13.59
CA VAL A 3 3.41 -2.97 -14.12
C VAL A 3 4.26 -1.79 -13.66
N GLU A 4 4.66 -0.94 -14.60
CA GLU A 4 5.26 0.35 -14.30
C GLU A 4 4.13 1.39 -14.14
N SER A 5 4.28 2.28 -13.17
CA SER A 5 3.27 3.28 -12.82
C SER A 5 3.94 4.56 -12.32
N ILE A 6 3.20 5.66 -12.37
CA ILE A 6 3.63 6.93 -11.79
C ILE A 6 2.57 7.45 -10.82
N PRO A 7 2.96 8.26 -9.81
CA PRO A 7 1.99 8.96 -8.99
C PRO A 7 1.11 9.89 -9.84
N ASP A 8 -0.16 10.01 -9.46
CA ASP A 8 -1.03 11.00 -10.07
C ASP A 8 -0.47 12.42 -9.87
N ASN A 9 -0.70 13.27 -10.88
CA ASN A 9 -0.26 14.66 -10.92
C ASN A 9 1.26 14.86 -11.14
N VAL A 10 1.98 13.85 -11.61
CA VAL A 10 3.31 14.01 -12.21
C VAL A 10 3.16 14.15 -13.73
N THR A 11 3.51 15.31 -14.27
CA THR A 11 3.46 15.56 -15.73
C THR A 11 4.87 15.66 -16.30
N PHE A 12 5.13 14.90 -17.35
CA PHE A 12 6.31 15.05 -18.20
C PHE A 12 5.82 15.50 -19.58
N HIS A 13 6.50 16.48 -20.18
CA HIS A 13 6.15 16.91 -21.53
C HIS A 13 6.32 15.74 -22.53
N ASN A 14 5.29 15.52 -23.36
CA ASN A 14 5.29 14.60 -24.52
C ASN A 14 5.36 13.09 -24.24
N PHE A 15 4.63 12.57 -23.24
CA PHE A 15 4.50 11.13 -23.04
C PHE A 15 3.05 10.69 -22.81
N THR A 16 2.71 9.50 -23.30
CA THR A 16 1.52 8.77 -22.84
C THR A 16 1.81 8.27 -21.43
N PHE A 17 1.05 8.75 -20.45
CA PHE A 17 1.30 8.39 -19.06
C PHE A 17 0.97 6.91 -18.80
N PRO A 18 1.84 6.20 -18.05
CA PRO A 18 1.51 4.87 -17.55
C PRO A 18 0.35 4.97 -16.55
N LEU A 19 -0.19 3.83 -16.13
CA LEU A 19 -1.23 3.78 -15.10
C LEU A 19 -0.79 4.52 -13.85
N SER A 20 -1.74 5.14 -13.15
CA SER A 20 -1.44 5.70 -11.83
C SER A 20 -1.03 4.60 -10.87
N THR A 21 -0.20 4.94 -9.88
CA THR A 21 0.23 3.98 -8.85
C THR A 21 -0.97 3.28 -8.22
N PHE A 22 -2.00 4.03 -7.82
CA PHE A 22 -3.22 3.47 -7.23
C PHE A 22 -3.91 2.46 -8.17
N HIS A 23 -4.11 2.82 -9.44
CA HIS A 23 -4.74 1.91 -10.41
C HIS A 23 -3.88 0.68 -10.72
N ALA A 24 -2.55 0.84 -10.78
CA ALA A 24 -1.64 -0.27 -11.00
C ALA A 24 -1.72 -1.30 -9.86
N TRP A 25 -1.78 -0.84 -8.61
CA TRP A 25 -1.96 -1.68 -7.43
C TRP A 25 -3.27 -2.47 -7.49
N ASN A 26 -4.41 -1.79 -7.62
CA ASN A 26 -5.71 -2.45 -7.67
C ASN A 26 -5.78 -3.50 -8.79
N ARG A 27 -5.29 -3.16 -9.98
CA ARG A 27 -5.27 -4.09 -11.11
C ARG A 27 -4.40 -5.32 -10.82
N LEU A 28 -3.24 -5.15 -10.17
CA LEU A 28 -2.37 -6.28 -9.82
C LEU A 28 -3.03 -7.19 -8.79
N ILE A 29 -3.63 -6.60 -7.75
CA ILE A 29 -4.35 -7.31 -6.68
C ILE A 29 -5.53 -8.10 -7.26
N GLU A 30 -6.42 -7.45 -8.01
CA GLU A 30 -7.61 -8.08 -8.62
C GLU A 30 -7.24 -9.20 -9.60
N SER A 31 -6.10 -9.06 -10.29
CA SER A 31 -5.65 -10.06 -11.26
C SER A 31 -4.90 -11.24 -10.63
N ALA A 32 -4.52 -11.15 -9.36
CA ALA A 32 -3.78 -12.20 -8.67
C ALA A 32 -4.70 -13.39 -8.38
N LYS A 33 -4.30 -14.58 -8.84
CA LYS A 33 -5.13 -15.80 -8.70
C LYS A 33 -4.61 -16.80 -7.67
N ARG A 34 -3.32 -16.72 -7.31
CA ARG A 34 -2.65 -17.71 -6.45
C ARG A 34 -1.64 -17.05 -5.54
N GLU A 35 -0.77 -16.23 -6.13
CA GLU A 35 0.29 -15.54 -5.40
C GLU A 35 0.40 -14.09 -5.84
N LEU A 36 0.74 -13.22 -4.88
CA LEU A 36 1.08 -11.81 -5.11
C LEU A 36 2.37 -11.50 -4.37
N TYR A 37 3.40 -11.06 -5.09
CA TYR A 37 4.69 -10.70 -4.51
C TYR A 37 4.83 -9.17 -4.46
N ILE A 38 5.15 -8.64 -3.29
CA ILE A 38 5.32 -7.21 -3.05
C ILE A 38 6.72 -6.99 -2.48
N ALA A 39 7.50 -6.13 -3.11
CA ALA A 39 8.76 -5.65 -2.57
C ALA A 39 8.66 -4.13 -2.43
N ALA A 40 8.84 -3.62 -1.22
CA ALA A 40 8.73 -2.20 -0.92
C ALA A 40 9.89 -1.73 -0.03
N TYR A 41 10.28 -0.46 -0.18
CA TYR A 41 11.19 0.16 0.79
C TYR A 41 10.54 0.24 2.17
N LYS A 42 9.24 0.57 2.19
CA LYS A 42 8.32 0.55 3.35
C LYS A 42 6.86 0.56 2.89
N SER A 43 5.94 0.15 3.74
CA SER A 43 4.50 0.34 3.57
C SER A 43 3.90 1.28 4.61
N SER A 44 3.00 2.13 4.14
CA SER A 44 2.13 2.98 4.95
C SER A 44 0.89 3.27 4.12
N LEU A 45 0.01 2.27 4.07
CA LEU A 45 -1.23 2.25 3.33
C LEU A 45 -2.34 2.90 4.16
N GLN A 46 -2.43 2.61 5.46
CA GLN A 46 -3.54 3.12 6.26
C GLN A 46 -3.27 4.55 6.76
N GLY A 47 -4.14 5.51 6.40
CA GLY A 47 -3.88 6.91 6.75
C GLY A 47 -3.99 7.24 8.25
N LYS A 48 -4.55 6.32 9.06
CA LYS A 48 -4.46 6.39 10.53
C LYS A 48 -3.01 6.40 11.02
N HIS A 49 -2.10 5.71 10.32
CA HIS A 49 -0.67 5.66 10.61
C HIS A 49 0.09 6.86 10.03
N VAL A 50 -0.38 7.40 8.90
CA VAL A 50 0.25 8.55 8.21
C VAL A 50 -0.09 9.90 8.85
N LEU A 51 -1.34 10.08 9.30
CA LEU A 51 -1.85 11.37 9.78
C LEU A 51 -2.19 11.39 11.28
N GLY A 52 -2.07 10.25 11.98
CA GLY A 52 -2.46 10.15 13.39
C GLY A 52 -3.96 10.38 13.64
N LEU A 53 -4.79 10.34 12.60
CA LEU A 53 -6.24 10.48 12.74
C LEU A 53 -6.81 9.17 13.28
N HIS A 54 -7.15 9.15 14.57
CA HIS A 54 -8.00 8.12 15.14
C HIS A 54 -9.39 8.14 14.48
N SER A 55 -9.90 6.94 14.20
CA SER A 55 -11.04 6.58 13.34
C SER A 55 -12.43 7.05 13.80
N ASN A 56 -12.58 8.26 14.34
CA ASN A 56 -13.88 8.81 14.74
C ASN A 56 -14.46 9.84 13.75
N LEU A 57 -13.83 10.04 12.59
CA LEU A 57 -14.22 11.07 11.61
C LEU A 57 -14.96 10.55 10.37
N SER A 58 -15.33 9.27 10.35
CA SER A 58 -16.08 8.66 9.24
C SER A 58 -17.51 9.18 9.07
N HIS A 59 -17.99 10.14 9.89
CA HIS A 59 -19.38 10.62 9.86
C HIS A 59 -19.60 12.14 9.76
N SER A 60 -18.58 12.98 9.55
CA SER A 60 -18.83 14.40 9.24
C SER A 60 -17.85 14.99 8.22
N ILE A 61 -18.05 14.62 6.95
CA ILE A 61 -17.36 15.23 5.82
C ILE A 61 -17.95 16.64 5.59
N SER A 62 -17.27 17.68 6.08
CA SER A 62 -17.51 19.08 5.66
C SER A 62 -16.37 19.56 4.76
N PHE A 63 -16.69 19.73 3.46
CA PHE A 63 -16.15 20.71 2.50
C PHE A 63 -14.68 21.17 2.64
N LYS A 64 -13.72 20.25 2.49
CA LYS A 64 -12.43 20.43 1.77
C LYS A 64 -11.62 19.14 1.97
N ALA A 65 -11.87 18.12 1.15
CA ALA A 65 -10.94 17.00 1.06
C ALA A 65 -9.60 17.57 0.55
N THR A 66 -8.59 17.57 1.41
CA THR A 66 -7.22 17.92 1.02
C THR A 66 -6.58 16.73 0.31
N LYS A 67 -5.58 16.94 -0.55
CA LYS A 67 -4.88 15.84 -1.27
C LYS A 67 -4.45 14.70 -0.32
N SER A 68 -3.98 15.06 0.87
CA SER A 68 -3.60 14.13 1.95
C SER A 68 -4.74 13.17 2.38
N MET A 69 -5.99 13.65 2.38
CA MET A 69 -7.16 12.82 2.67
C MET A 69 -7.49 11.87 1.51
N ILE A 70 -7.28 12.29 0.26
CA ILE A 70 -7.52 11.44 -0.92
C ILE A 70 -6.48 10.33 -0.97
N ASP A 71 -5.20 10.67 -0.78
CA ASP A 71 -4.09 9.70 -0.74
C ASP A 71 -4.29 8.67 0.40
N THR A 72 -4.87 9.11 1.54
CA THR A 72 -5.27 8.24 2.66
C THR A 72 -6.36 7.24 2.24
N ILE A 73 -7.40 7.70 1.55
CA ILE A 73 -8.51 6.83 1.11
C ILE A 73 -8.02 5.79 0.09
N GLU A 74 -7.14 6.20 -0.82
CA GLU A 74 -6.54 5.28 -1.80
C GLU A 74 -5.66 4.22 -1.12
N GLY A 75 -4.85 4.63 -0.14
CA GLY A 75 -4.06 3.72 0.67
C GLY A 75 -4.93 2.74 1.48
N ASP A 76 -5.97 3.23 2.16
CA ASP A 76 -6.94 2.41 2.89
C ASP A 76 -7.63 1.40 1.94
N THR A 77 -7.98 1.83 0.73
CA THR A 77 -8.59 0.96 -0.29
C THR A 77 -7.65 -0.15 -0.75
N VAL A 78 -6.37 0.17 -0.99
CA VAL A 78 -5.35 -0.85 -1.33
C VAL A 78 -5.17 -1.85 -0.19
N TYR A 79 -5.14 -1.36 1.06
CA TYR A 79 -5.04 -2.21 2.25
C TYR A 79 -6.22 -3.19 2.34
N ASP A 80 -7.46 -2.70 2.23
CA ASP A 80 -8.66 -3.53 2.30
C ASP A 80 -8.70 -4.55 1.17
N ALA A 81 -8.26 -4.18 -0.04
CA ALA A 81 -8.17 -5.10 -1.16
C ALA A 81 -7.14 -6.22 -0.92
N LEU A 82 -5.95 -5.90 -0.38
CA LEU A 82 -4.94 -6.89 0.00
C LEU A 82 -5.48 -7.85 1.06
N LEU A 83 -6.11 -7.30 2.11
CA LEU A 83 -6.71 -8.11 3.17
C LEU A 83 -7.79 -9.05 2.61
N HIS A 84 -8.67 -8.53 1.75
CA HIS A 84 -9.75 -9.32 1.16
C HIS A 84 -9.23 -10.47 0.29
N VAL A 85 -8.31 -10.21 -0.64
CA VAL A 85 -7.81 -11.28 -1.53
C VAL A 85 -6.92 -12.27 -0.78
N GLY A 86 -6.21 -11.81 0.26
CA GLY A 86 -5.38 -12.66 1.11
C GLY A 86 -6.18 -13.61 2.00
N THR A 87 -7.33 -13.16 2.49
CA THR A 87 -8.18 -13.93 3.42
C THR A 87 -9.29 -14.70 2.71
N VAL A 88 -10.14 -14.00 1.96
CA VAL A 88 -11.31 -14.58 1.29
C VAL A 88 -10.94 -15.12 -0.10
N GLY A 89 -10.07 -14.40 -0.82
CA GLY A 89 -9.66 -14.77 -2.17
C GLY A 89 -8.68 -15.95 -2.23
N GLY A 90 -8.08 -16.35 -1.11
CA GLY A 90 -7.10 -17.43 -1.04
C GLY A 90 -5.79 -17.14 -1.79
N VAL A 91 -5.48 -15.87 -2.05
CA VAL A 91 -4.22 -15.46 -2.68
C VAL A 91 -3.12 -15.41 -1.61
N SER A 92 -2.04 -16.16 -1.81
CA SER A 92 -0.85 -16.06 -0.97
C SER A 92 -0.10 -14.76 -1.28
N ILE A 93 -0.21 -13.78 -0.39
CA ILE A 93 0.51 -12.51 -0.51
C ILE A 93 1.85 -12.66 0.21
N LYS A 94 2.94 -12.40 -0.51
CA LYS A 94 4.31 -12.41 -0.02
C LYS A 94 4.90 -11.02 -0.12
N MET A 95 5.01 -10.35 1.02
CA MET A 95 5.49 -8.97 1.10
C MET A 95 6.87 -8.93 1.73
N VAL A 96 7.76 -8.12 1.16
CA VAL A 96 9.13 -7.91 1.60
C VAL A 96 9.37 -6.42 1.79
N GLU A 97 9.82 -6.06 3.00
CA GLU A 97 10.07 -4.68 3.41
C GLU A 97 11.40 -4.57 4.17
N ASN A 98 11.97 -3.37 4.22
CA ASN A 98 13.20 -3.14 4.97
C ASN A 98 12.97 -3.22 6.48
N PHE A 99 13.91 -3.86 7.18
CA PHE A 99 13.97 -3.90 8.64
C PHE A 99 15.40 -3.64 9.14
N PRO A 100 15.61 -2.85 10.21
CA PRO A 100 14.58 -2.16 10.99
C PRO A 100 13.90 -1.03 10.18
N PRO A 101 12.63 -0.69 10.50
CA PRO A 101 11.94 0.43 9.87
C PRO A 101 12.72 1.73 10.11
N LYS A 102 12.65 2.65 9.14
CA LYS A 102 13.30 3.95 9.26
C LYS A 102 12.58 4.83 10.29
N ASP A 103 11.25 4.91 10.18
CA ASP A 103 10.40 5.74 11.02
C ASP A 103 9.42 4.87 11.84
N LYS A 104 8.95 5.36 12.99
CA LYS A 104 7.96 4.65 13.80
C LYS A 104 6.64 4.57 13.03
N GLY A 105 6.09 3.36 12.91
CA GLY A 105 4.85 3.10 12.18
C GLY A 105 5.07 2.64 10.73
N ASP A 106 6.30 2.71 10.22
CA ASP A 106 6.64 2.03 8.96
C ASP A 106 6.50 0.52 9.14
N ASN A 107 5.97 -0.16 8.12
CA ASN A 107 5.73 -1.62 8.07
C ASN A 107 4.61 -2.14 8.99
N ASP A 108 3.94 -1.28 9.78
CA ASP A 108 2.84 -1.70 10.66
C ASP A 108 1.73 -2.40 9.86
N ASP A 109 1.40 -1.89 8.68
CA ASP A 109 0.37 -2.49 7.80
C ASP A 109 0.78 -3.89 7.33
N GLY A 110 2.05 -4.09 6.97
CA GLY A 110 2.61 -5.39 6.59
C GLY A 110 2.55 -6.40 7.74
N ILE A 111 2.86 -5.96 8.96
CA ILE A 111 2.77 -6.78 10.19
C ILE A 111 1.31 -7.15 10.48
N ILE A 112 0.38 -6.20 10.36
CA ILE A 112 -1.04 -6.47 10.61
C ILE A 112 -1.58 -7.45 9.56
N LEU A 113 -1.28 -7.26 8.28
CA LEU A 113 -1.66 -8.21 7.22
C LEU A 113 -1.17 -9.62 7.55
N GLN A 114 0.10 -9.77 7.98
CA GLN A 114 0.66 -11.05 8.40
C GLN A 114 -0.20 -11.76 9.45
N SER A 115 -0.69 -11.01 10.43
CA SER A 115 -1.51 -11.56 11.52
C SER A 115 -2.85 -12.13 11.06
N PHE A 116 -3.34 -11.74 9.88
CA PHE A 116 -4.57 -12.25 9.25
C PHE A 116 -4.33 -13.41 8.27
N GLY A 117 -3.12 -13.98 8.25
CA GLY A 117 -2.80 -15.17 7.47
C GLY A 117 -2.25 -14.89 6.06
N THR A 118 -1.90 -13.64 5.74
CA THR A 118 -1.05 -13.38 4.58
C THR A 118 0.40 -13.72 4.92
N ASP A 119 1.14 -14.32 3.98
CA ASP A 119 2.55 -14.69 4.19
C ASP A 119 3.48 -13.47 4.01
N CYS A 120 3.27 -12.44 4.83
CA CYS A 120 4.13 -11.25 4.82
C CYS A 120 5.43 -11.57 5.57
N SER A 121 6.57 -11.39 4.91
CA SER A 121 7.89 -11.69 5.44
C SER A 121 8.74 -10.43 5.53
N LEU A 122 9.08 -9.98 6.73
CA LEU A 122 10.06 -8.92 6.91
C LEU A 122 11.45 -9.45 6.52
N VAL A 123 12.09 -8.86 5.51
CA VAL A 123 13.42 -9.29 5.05
C VAL A 123 14.47 -8.28 5.50
N PHE A 124 15.49 -8.80 6.17
CA PHE A 124 16.64 -8.04 6.60
C PHE A 124 17.52 -7.70 5.41
N TYR A 125 17.27 -6.57 4.76
CA TYR A 125 18.29 -5.94 3.94
C TYR A 125 19.14 -5.04 4.85
N PHE A 126 20.32 -5.52 5.24
CA PHE A 126 21.43 -4.64 5.61
C PHE A 126 21.89 -3.92 4.34
N LEU A 127 21.09 -2.97 3.86
CA LEU A 127 21.58 -1.93 2.97
C LEU A 127 22.50 -1.05 3.82
N TYR A 128 23.77 -1.48 3.92
CA TYR A 128 24.84 -0.58 4.30
C TYR A 128 24.69 0.67 3.43
N ARG A 129 24.43 1.81 4.08
CA ARG A 129 24.61 3.12 3.46
C ARG A 129 26.03 3.12 2.88
N LEU A 130 26.14 3.15 1.56
CA LEU A 130 27.33 3.67 0.89
C LEU A 130 27.23 5.19 0.85
#